data_AF-A0ABD0PXC7-F1
#
_entry.id   AF-A0ABD0PXC7-F1
#
_cell.length_a   1.000
_cell.length_b   1.000
_cell.length_c   1.000
_cell.angle_alpha   90.00
_cell.angle_beta   90.00
_cell.angle_gamma   90.00
#
_symmetry.space_group_name_H-M   'P 1'
#
loop_
_entity.id
_entity.type
_entity.pdbx_description
1 polymer ?
#
loop_
_entity_poly.entity_id
_entity_poly.type
_entity_poly.pdbx_seq_one_letter_code
_entity_poly.pdbx_strand_id
1 'polypeptide(L)' 'SLDKLYNFADCAGLHLIFGLNALHRNPDNSWNASSALSLLKYSAGKKYNISWELGN' A
#
# COMPACT_ATOMS: atom_id res chain seq x y z
N SER A 1 11.67 -0.92 -2.58
CA SER A 1 10.93 -1.34 -1.38
C SER A 1 10.17 -0.14 -0.83
N LEU A 2 9.06 -0.37 -0.11
CA LEU A 2 8.16 0.68 0.39
C LEU A 2 8.90 1.80 1.13
N ASP A 3 9.85 1.44 2.00
CA ASP A 3 10.65 2.41 2.78
C ASP A 3 11.35 3.45 1.91
N LYS A 4 11.89 3.06 0.75
CA LYS A 4 12.56 4.00 -0.16
C LYS A 4 11.58 5.01 -0.76
N LEU A 5 10.38 4.54 -1.11
CA LEU A 5 9.34 5.39 -1.70
C LEU A 5 8.75 6.33 -0.65
N TYR A 6 8.49 5.81 0.56
CA TYR A 6 8.04 6.61 1.68
C TYR A 6 9.07 7.68 2.04
N ASN A 7 10.33 7.29 2.23
CA ASN A 7 11.40 8.24 2.57
C ASN A 7 11.57 9.30 1.49
N PHE A 8 11.45 8.94 0.21
CA PHE A 8 11.48 9.91 -0.88
C PHE A 8 10.35 10.93 -0.75
N ALA A 9 9.10 10.48 -0.59
CA ALA A 9 7.94 11.37 -0.46
C ALA A 9 8.06 12.26 0.79
N ASP A 10 8.43 11.68 1.93
CA ASP A 10 8.61 12.38 3.20
C ASP A 10 9.72 13.44 3.12
N CYS A 11 10.90 13.08 2.57
CA CYS A 11 11.99 14.02 2.36
C CYS A 11 11.65 15.12 1.34
N ALA A 12 10.76 14.84 0.39
CA ALA A 12 10.31 15.80 -0.62
C ALA A 12 9.12 16.66 -0.15
N GLY A 13 8.57 16.43 1.05
CA GLY A 13 7.37 17.13 1.53
C GLY A 13 6.09 16.75 0.75
N LEU A 14 6.07 15.56 0.15
CA LEU A 14 4.94 15.04 -0.63
C LEU A 14 4.11 14.06 0.20
N HIS A 15 2.81 14.03 -0.05
CA HIS A 15 1.92 13.01 0.52
C HIS A 15 1.87 11.78 -0.39
N LEU A 16 2.30 10.61 0.11
CA LEU A 16 2.32 9.38 -0.66
C LEU A 16 0.92 8.77 -0.80
N ILE A 17 0.47 8.59 -2.05
CA ILE A 17 -0.68 7.74 -2.40
C ILE A 17 -0.13 6.45 -3.03
N PHE A 18 -0.53 5.30 -2.52
CA PHE A 18 -0.03 3.99 -2.96
C PHE A 18 -1.16 3.11 -3.53
N GLY A 19 -1.02 2.72 -4.80
CA GLY A 19 -1.97 1.83 -5.48
C GLY A 19 -1.77 0.36 -5.12
N LEU A 20 -2.83 -0.27 -4.62
CA LEU A 20 -2.88 -1.70 -4.33
C LEU A 20 -3.29 -2.51 -5.56
N ASN A 21 -2.77 -3.73 -5.67
CA ASN A 21 -3.09 -4.63 -6.79
C ASN A 21 -4.53 -5.17 -6.66
N ALA A 22 -5.43 -4.71 -7.52
CA ALA A 22 -6.81 -5.21 -7.58
C ALA A 22 -6.94 -6.59 -8.23
N LEU A 23 -5.96 -7.05 -9.02
CA LEU A 23 -6.04 -8.31 -9.77
C LEU A 23 -5.68 -9.55 -8.94
N HIS A 24 -5.29 -9.39 -7.68
CA HIS A 24 -5.22 -10.52 -6.75
C HIS A 24 -6.64 -10.96 -6.40
N ARG A 25 -7.07 -12.12 -6.92
CA ARG A 25 -8.43 -12.65 -6.78
C ARG A 25 -8.43 -14.00 -6.07
N ASN A 26 -9.47 -14.22 -5.28
CA ASN A 26 -9.84 -15.54 -4.79
C ASN A 26 -10.53 -16.35 -5.90
N PRO A 27 -10.75 -17.68 -5.73
CA PRO A 27 -11.46 -18.49 -6.73
C PRO A 27 -12.90 -18.02 -7.03
N ASP A 28 -13.54 -17.30 -6.11
CA ASP A 28 -14.87 -16.71 -6.26
C ASP A 28 -14.84 -15.31 -6.93
N ASN A 29 -13.69 -14.92 -7.49
CA ASN A 29 -13.41 -13.59 -8.06
C ASN A 29 -13.48 -12.40 -7.09
N SER A 30 -13.69 -12.62 -5.79
CA SER A 30 -13.53 -11.56 -4.79
C SER A 30 -12.06 -11.10 -4.71
N TRP A 31 -11.82 -9.85 -4.31
CA TRP A 31 -10.47 -9.35 -4.12
C TRP A 31 -9.78 -10.03 -2.94
N ASN A 32 -8.60 -10.61 -3.17
CA ASN A 32 -7.77 -11.20 -2.12
C ASN A 32 -6.94 -10.11 -1.43
N ALA A 33 -7.40 -9.70 -0.25
CA ALA A 33 -6.78 -8.63 0.52
C ALA A 33 -5.56 -9.06 1.36
N SER A 34 -5.13 -10.33 1.36
CA SER A 34 -4.07 -10.82 2.28
C SER A 34 -2.73 -10.10 2.07
N SER A 35 -2.38 -9.84 0.81
CA SER A 35 -1.18 -9.08 0.46
C SER A 35 -1.26 -7.61 0.90
N ALA A 36 -2.39 -6.95 0.65
CA ALA A 36 -2.66 -5.58 1.10
C ALA A 36 -2.65 -5.46 2.63
N LEU A 37 -3.27 -6.40 3.34
CA LEU A 37 -3.29 -6.43 4.81
C LEU A 37 -1.87 -6.51 5.40
N SER A 38 -1.00 -7.30 4.77
CA SER A 38 0.40 -7.42 5.20
C SER A 38 1.15 -6.10 5.01
N LEU A 39 0.92 -5.41 3.88
CA LEU A 39 1.50 -4.09 3.60
C LEU A 39 0.96 -3.01 4.56
N LEU A 40 -0.35 -3.03 4.86
CA LEU A 40 -1.00 -2.10 5.80
C LEU A 40 -0.43 -2.27 7.21
N LYS A 41 -0.32 -3.53 7.70
CA LYS A 41 0.28 -3.82 9.01
C LYS A 41 1.73 -3.36 9.09
N TYR A 42 2.51 -3.61 8.04
CA TYR A 42 3.89 -3.15 7.95
C TYR A 42 3.98 -1.61 8.03
N SER A 43 3.17 -0.92 7.23
CA SER A 43 3.12 0.55 7.18
C SER A 43 2.69 1.15 8.53
N ALA A 44 1.69 0.54 9.18
CA ALA A 44 1.23 0.93 10.51
C ALA A 44 2.32 0.75 11.58
N GLY A 45 3.04 -0.38 11.56
CA GLY A 45 4.17 -0.63 12.47
C GLY A 45 5.31 0.38 12.29
N LYS A 46 5.47 0.91 11.08
CA LYS A 46 6.42 1.99 10.74
C LYS A 46 5.89 3.40 11.00
N LYS A 47 4.59 3.53 11.34
CA LYS A 47 3.88 4.83 11.47
C LYS A 47 3.91 5.67 10.18
N TYR A 48 3.87 5.03 9.03
CA TYR A 48 3.83 5.72 7.74
C TYR A 48 2.45 6.35 7.49
N ASN A 49 2.45 7.63 7.12
CA ASN A 49 1.24 8.34 6.70
C ASN A 49 1.05 8.16 5.18
N ILE A 50 0.23 7.19 4.78
CA ILE A 50 0.01 6.80 3.37
C ILE A 50 -1.48 6.79 3.07
N SER A 51 -1.87 7.37 1.93
CA SER A 51 -3.19 7.19 1.33
C SER A 51 -3.18 6.02 0.34
N TRP A 52 -4.33 5.39 0.13
CA TRP A 52 -4.41 4.13 -0.63
C TRP A 52 -5.40 4.23 -1.78
N GLU A 53 -5.05 3.58 -2.88
CA GLU A 53 -5.93 3.31 -4.02
C GLU A 53 -6.01 1.81 -4.25
N LEU A 54 -7.00 1.35 -5.01
CA LEU A 54 -7.17 -0.06 -5.35
C LEU A 54 -7.42 -0.24 -6.85
N GLY A 55 -6.41 -0.78 -7.53
CA GLY A 55 -6.43 -1.00 -8.98
C GLY A 55 -6.00 0.23 -9.79
N ASN A 56 -5.61 -0.05 -11.04
CA ASN A 56 -5.33 0.90 -12.11
C ASN A 56 -5.57 0.20 -13.45
#